data_AF-A0A966INK8-F1
#
_entry.id   AF-A0A966INK8-F1
#
_cell.length_a   1.000
_cell.length_b   1.000
_cell.length_c   1.000
_cell.angle_alpha   90.00
_cell.angle_beta   90.00
_cell.angle_gamma   90.00
#
_symmetry.space_group_name_H-M   'P 1'
#
loop_
_entity.id
_entity.type
_entity.pdbx_description
1 polymer ?
#
loop_
_entity_poly.entity_id
_entity_poly.type
_entity_poly.pdbx_seq_one_letter_code
_entity_poly.pdbx_strand_id
1 'polypeptide(L)'
;SGQDTDIEGISFETKGNGETYYIHIRNGSSRLPWQYYSASFRTSSNWETVKIRFTDFQRSGAFMAKSLKKKTINSIGLVAYGKDHQALVLISNLKFY
;
A
#
# COMPACT_ATOMS: atom_id res chain seq x y z
N SER A 1 -19.61 8.91 -18.65
CA SER A 1 -18.78 9.77 -17.79
C SER A 1 -18.84 9.21 -16.37
N GLY A 2 -17.95 8.27 -16.05
CA GLY A 2 -17.95 7.65 -14.71
C GLY A 2 -17.62 8.70 -13.67
N GLN A 3 -18.40 8.77 -12.60
CA GLN A 3 -18.18 9.69 -11.50
C GLN A 3 -16.73 9.61 -11.06
N ASP A 4 -16.09 10.78 -10.92
CA ASP A 4 -14.80 10.89 -10.27
C ASP A 4 -15.00 10.48 -8.81
N THR A 5 -14.86 9.18 -8.54
CA THR A 5 -14.76 8.68 -7.18
C THR A 5 -13.53 9.32 -6.57
N ASP A 6 -13.76 10.27 -5.66
CA ASP A 6 -12.70 10.95 -4.95
C ASP A 6 -12.11 10.00 -3.90
N ILE A 7 -11.42 8.97 -4.38
CA ILE A 7 -10.73 8.01 -3.52
C ILE A 7 -9.50 8.71 -2.91
N GLU A 8 -9.38 8.66 -1.61
CA GLU A 8 -8.31 9.29 -0.83
C GLU A 8 -7.18 8.29 -0.53
N GLY A 9 -7.50 7.00 -0.46
CA GLY A 9 -6.51 6.00 -0.10
C GLY A 9 -6.99 4.55 -0.14
N ILE A 10 -6.26 3.71 0.59
CA ILE A 10 -6.63 2.31 0.84
C ILE A 10 -6.97 2.11 2.33
N SER A 11 -7.99 1.31 2.58
CA SER A 11 -8.34 0.83 3.91
C SER A 11 -8.39 -0.69 3.90
N PHE A 12 -7.91 -1.30 4.98
CA PHE A 12 -7.96 -2.73 5.19
C PHE A 12 -7.93 -3.02 6.69
N GLU A 13 -8.34 -4.23 7.04
CA GLU A 13 -8.15 -4.77 8.37
C GLU A 13 -6.90 -5.65 8.40
N THR A 14 -6.17 -5.61 9.51
CA THR A 14 -4.97 -6.43 9.68
C THR A 14 -4.81 -6.96 11.09
N LYS A 15 -4.15 -8.12 11.19
CA LYS A 15 -3.70 -8.77 12.43
C LYS A 15 -2.37 -9.46 12.14
N GLY A 16 -1.48 -9.54 13.12
CA GLY A 16 -0.17 -10.14 12.93
C GLY A 16 0.64 -10.28 14.22
N ASN A 17 1.94 -10.48 14.04
CA ASN A 17 2.92 -10.66 15.11
C ASN A 17 3.40 -9.35 15.77
N GLY A 18 2.81 -8.20 15.46
CA GLY A 18 3.26 -6.92 16.01
C GLY A 18 4.29 -6.19 15.15
N GLU A 19 4.71 -6.78 14.04
CA GLU A 19 5.77 -6.25 13.18
C GLU A 19 5.26 -5.27 12.12
N THR A 20 6.19 -4.48 11.58
CA THR A 20 5.96 -3.60 10.42
C THR A 20 6.04 -4.36 9.11
N TYR A 21 5.06 -4.09 8.24
CA TYR A 21 4.93 -4.59 6.86
C TYR A 21 4.69 -3.42 5.91
N TYR A 22 4.71 -3.70 4.60
CA TYR A 22 4.61 -2.67 3.56
C TYR A 22 3.53 -3.00 2.54
N ILE A 23 2.85 -1.97 2.08
CA ILE A 23 2.03 -2.01 0.87
C ILE A 23 2.81 -1.35 -0.26
N HIS A 24 2.96 -2.05 -1.38
CA HIS A 24 3.51 -1.54 -2.62
C HIS A 24 2.37 -1.32 -3.63
N ILE A 25 2.28 -0.13 -4.20
CA ILE A 25 1.33 0.17 -5.27
C ILE A 25 2.09 0.45 -6.57
N ARG A 26 1.60 -0.15 -7.66
CA ARG A 26 1.97 0.22 -9.01
C ARG A 26 0.78 0.86 -9.72
N ASN A 27 1.09 1.77 -10.63
CA ASN A 27 0.11 2.46 -11.44
C ASN A 27 0.64 2.69 -12.86
N GLY A 28 -0.12 3.39 -13.71
CA GLY A 28 0.28 3.71 -15.08
C GLY A 28 1.56 4.54 -15.24
N SER A 29 2.09 5.15 -14.16
CA SER A 29 3.41 5.81 -14.18
C SER A 29 4.57 4.89 -13.75
N SER A 30 4.30 3.68 -13.28
CA SER A 30 5.29 2.69 -12.86
C SER A 30 5.76 1.86 -14.07
N ARG A 31 6.57 2.47 -14.94
CA ARG A 31 6.97 1.90 -16.24
C ARG A 31 8.04 0.82 -16.14
N LEU A 32 8.89 0.87 -15.12
CA LEU A 32 9.98 -0.10 -14.93
C LEU A 32 9.56 -1.17 -13.91
N PRO A 33 10.08 -2.41 -14.02
CA PRO A 33 9.65 -3.51 -13.16
C PRO A 33 9.97 -3.31 -11.67
N TRP A 34 10.95 -2.48 -11.32
CA TRP A 34 11.30 -2.14 -9.93
C TRP A 34 10.59 -0.88 -9.38
N GLN A 35 9.76 -0.20 -10.17
CA GLN A 35 9.07 1.02 -9.73
C GLN A 35 7.79 0.71 -8.96
N TYR A 36 7.67 1.26 -7.75
CA TYR A 36 6.49 1.18 -6.92
C TYR A 36 6.41 2.39 -5.98
N TYR A 37 5.22 2.61 -5.42
CA TYR A 37 4.98 3.51 -4.32
C TYR A 37 4.81 2.67 -3.06
N SER A 38 5.50 3.00 -1.97
CA SER A 38 5.50 2.20 -0.73
C SER A 38 4.93 2.98 0.44
N ALA A 39 4.17 2.30 1.29
CA ALA A 39 3.76 2.78 2.60
C ALA A 39 3.87 1.64 3.62
N SER A 40 4.32 1.96 4.83
CA SER A 40 4.43 1.01 5.93
C SER A 40 3.19 1.01 6.82
N PHE A 41 2.89 -0.13 7.44
CA PHE A 41 1.93 -0.24 8.52
C PHE A 41 2.42 -1.26 9.55
N ARG A 42 1.98 -1.12 10.80
CA ARG A 42 2.29 -2.05 11.89
C ARG A 42 1.09 -2.95 12.15
N THR A 43 1.34 -4.22 12.44
CA THR A 43 0.30 -5.17 12.87
C THR A 43 0.21 -5.23 14.40
N SER A 44 -0.86 -5.82 14.92
CA SER A 44 -0.98 -6.19 16.33
C SER A 44 -1.60 -7.59 16.46
N SER A 45 -1.65 -8.15 17.67
CA SER A 45 -2.31 -9.43 17.92
C SER A 45 -3.84 -9.37 17.77
N ASN A 46 -4.41 -8.18 17.61
CA ASN A 46 -5.83 -7.93 17.41
C ASN A 46 -6.10 -7.48 15.97
N TRP A 47 -7.37 -7.62 15.54
CA TRP A 47 -7.78 -7.04 14.27
C TRP A 47 -7.91 -5.52 14.41
N GLU A 48 -7.23 -4.79 13.53
CA GLU A 48 -7.24 -3.34 13.51
C GLU A 48 -7.49 -2.82 12.09
N THR A 49 -8.23 -1.72 11.97
CA THR A 49 -8.42 -1.04 10.69
C THR A 49 -7.26 -0.10 10.44
N VAL A 50 -6.58 -0.30 9.33
CA VAL A 50 -5.55 0.59 8.80
C VAL A 50 -6.14 1.42 7.67
N LYS A 51 -5.80 2.71 7.64
CA LYS A 51 -6.08 3.63 6.53
C LYS A 51 -4.78 4.31 6.11
N ILE A 52 -4.47 4.26 4.82
CA ILE A 52 -3.27 4.89 4.26
C ILE A 52 -3.73 5.76 3.09
N ARG A 53 -3.51 7.07 3.18
CA ARG A 53 -3.82 7.99 2.08
C ARG A 53 -2.83 7.81 0.96
N PHE A 54 -3.24 8.05 -0.28
CA PHE A 54 -2.33 8.02 -1.43
C PHE A 54 -1.18 9.03 -1.31
N THR A 55 -1.36 10.10 -0.54
CA THR A 55 -0.33 11.10 -0.24
C THR A 55 0.76 10.60 0.68
N ASP A 56 0.49 9.56 1.47
CA ASP A 56 1.43 9.01 2.45
C ASP A 56 2.38 7.99 1.80
N PHE A 57 2.15 7.63 0.54
CA PHE A 57 2.99 6.72 -0.23
C PHE A 57 4.25 7.40 -0.78
N GLN A 58 5.39 6.75 -0.59
CA GLN A 58 6.69 7.22 -1.06
C GLN A 58 7.12 6.50 -2.34
N ARG A 59 7.62 7.24 -3.33
CA ARG A 59 8.16 6.65 -4.57
C ARG A 59 9.45 5.88 -4.31
N SER A 60 9.62 4.70 -4.90
CA SER A 60 10.82 3.87 -4.75
C SER A 60 12.05 4.42 -5.49
N GLY A 61 11.87 5.35 -6.44
CA GLY A 61 12.97 5.91 -7.22
C GLY A 61 12.81 7.39 -7.54
N ALA A 62 13.93 8.09 -7.72
CA ALA A 62 13.97 9.51 -8.04
C ALA A 62 13.26 9.87 -9.36
N PHE A 63 13.32 8.97 -10.35
CA PHE A 63 12.75 9.15 -11.70
C PHE A 63 11.29 8.67 -11.83
N MET A 64 10.51 8.74 -10.74
CA MET A 64 9.08 8.44 -10.74
C MET A 64 8.26 9.72 -10.57
N ALA A 65 6.99 9.70 -11.00
CA ALA A 65 6.07 10.79 -10.74
C ALA A 65 5.96 11.05 -9.22
N LYS A 66 5.93 12.33 -8.82
CA LYS A 66 5.88 12.70 -7.39
C LYS A 66 4.63 12.19 -6.69
N SER A 67 3.50 12.19 -7.39
CA SER A 67 2.21 11.72 -6.88
C SER A 67 1.78 10.41 -7.52
N LEU A 68 1.15 9.56 -6.71
CA LEU A 68 0.50 8.35 -7.15
C LEU A 68 -0.77 8.70 -7.95
N LYS A 69 -0.83 8.25 -9.21
CA LYS A 69 -2.01 8.44 -10.07
C LYS A 69 -3.09 7.41 -9.72
N LYS A 70 -4.01 7.78 -8.81
CA LYS A 70 -5.04 6.89 -8.24
C LYS A 70 -5.92 6.16 -9.26
N LYS A 71 -6.28 6.83 -10.36
CA LYS A 71 -7.11 6.26 -11.44
C LYS A 71 -6.43 5.21 -12.31
N THR A 72 -5.12 5.01 -12.19
CA THR A 72 -4.37 4.05 -13.00
C THR A 72 -3.65 2.99 -12.18
N ILE A 73 -4.05 2.81 -10.91
CA ILE A 73 -3.56 1.72 -10.06
C ILE A 73 -3.86 0.40 -10.75
N ASN A 74 -2.83 -0.45 -10.87
CA ASN A 74 -2.93 -1.74 -11.55
C ASN A 74 -2.41 -2.91 -10.70
N SER A 75 -1.73 -2.64 -9.59
CA SER A 75 -1.26 -3.66 -8.66
C SER A 75 -1.12 -3.10 -7.25
N ILE A 76 -1.51 -3.91 -6.27
CA ILE A 76 -1.29 -3.70 -4.84
C ILE A 76 -0.60 -4.97 -4.32
N GLY A 77 0.60 -4.82 -3.76
CA GLY A 77 1.38 -5.91 -3.18
C GLY A 77 1.57 -5.72 -1.68
N LEU A 78 1.31 -6.77 -0.91
CA LEU A 78 1.70 -6.86 0.50
C LEU A 78 3.10 -7.46 0.57
N VAL A 79 4.02 -6.80 1.28
CA VAL A 79 5.42 -7.23 1.31
C VAL A 79 5.95 -7.25 2.75
N ALA A 80 6.53 -8.39 3.11
CA ALA A 80 7.41 -8.53 4.26
C ALA A 80 8.85 -8.43 3.77
N TYR A 81 9.52 -7.30 4.03
CA TYR A 81 10.89 -7.05 3.57
C TYR A 81 11.69 -6.30 4.66
N GLY A 82 13.02 -6.40 4.57
CA GLY A 82 13.94 -5.49 5.27
C GLY A 82 14.39 -5.92 6.67
N LYS A 83 13.99 -7.10 7.14
CA LYS A 83 14.47 -7.67 8.41
C LYS A 83 14.31 -9.19 8.46
N ASP A 84 15.22 -9.83 9.17
CA ASP A 84 15.13 -11.23 9.54
C ASP A 84 14.06 -11.39 10.63
N HIS A 85 12.88 -11.87 10.24
CA HIS A 85 11.79 -12.18 11.14
C HIS A 85 10.86 -13.21 10.49
N GLN A 86 10.21 -14.02 11.31
CA GLN A 86 9.11 -14.87 10.86
C GLN A 86 7.90 -13.98 10.56
N ALA A 87 7.51 -13.91 9.29
CA ALA A 87 6.40 -13.06 8.88
C ALA A 87 5.05 -13.71 9.23
N LEU A 88 4.21 -12.98 9.98
CA LEU A 88 2.82 -13.34 10.23
C LEU A 88 1.96 -12.09 10.09
N VAL A 89 1.22 -12.02 8.99
CA VAL A 89 0.31 -10.92 8.67
C VAL A 89 -0.93 -11.49 7.99
N LEU A 90 -2.09 -11.09 8.49
CA LEU A 90 -3.40 -11.36 7.91
C LEU A 90 -4.00 -10.03 7.44
N ILE A 91 -4.70 -10.08 6.32
CA ILE A 91 -5.39 -8.93 5.72
C ILE A 91 -6.83 -9.34 5.36
N SER A 92 -7.79 -8.49 5.70
CA SER A 92 -9.18 -8.59 5.26
C SER A 92 -9.70 -7.24 4.80
N ASN A 93 -10.82 -7.25 4.07
CA ASN A 93 -11.59 -6.05 3.74
C ASN A 93 -10.79 -4.92 3.05
N LEU A 94 -9.83 -5.28 2.19
CA LEU A 94 -9.08 -4.31 1.39
C LEU A 94 -10.00 -3.58 0.41
N LYS A 95 -10.07 -2.26 0.53
CA LYS A 95 -10.91 -1.39 -0.29
C LYS A 95 -10.27 -0.02 -0.53
N PHE A 96 -10.68 0.64 -1.60
CA PHE A 96 -10.50 2.09 -1.73
C PHE A 96 -11.55 2.80 -0.89
N TYR A 97 -11.19 3.95 -0.32
CA TYR A 97 -12.11 4.86 0.36
C TYR A 97 -11.89 6.29 -0.12
#